data_AF-A0A1G1E4N3-F1
#
_entry.id   AF-A0A1G1E4N3-F1
#
_cell.length_a   1.000
_cell.length_b   1.000
_cell.length_c   1.000
_cell.angle_alpha   90.00
_cell.angle_beta   90.00
_cell.angle_gamma   90.00
#
_symmetry.space_group_name_H-M   'P 1'
#
loop_
_entity.id
_entity.type
_entity.pdbx_description
1 polymer ?
#
loop_
_entity_poly.entity_id
_entity_poly.type
_entity_poly.pdbx_seq_one_letter_code
_entity_poly.pdbx_strand_id
1 'polypeptide(L)'
;MNMNKWHYPGGKLRELGADSLSEAELLAILISAGIKGRPALKIAEEVLERFGSLSQMANQPLERFLDIKGLSDVKIIRIAAAFEIARRIIKETLSHGKEK
;
A
#
# COMPACT_ATOMS: atom_id res chain seq x y z
N MET A 1 -13.70 -22.82 20.24
CA MET A 1 -12.97 -23.08 18.98
C MET A 1 -13.15 -21.88 18.06
N ASN A 2 -12.03 -21.25 17.71
CA ASN A 2 -11.73 -20.29 16.63
C ASN A 2 -12.86 -19.50 15.93
N MET A 3 -12.88 -18.18 16.13
CA MET A 3 -13.59 -17.21 15.27
C MET A 3 -12.68 -16.08 14.73
N ASN A 4 -11.37 -16.30 14.64
CA ASN A 4 -10.48 -15.42 13.87
C ASN A 4 -10.53 -15.83 12.40
N LYS A 5 -11.56 -15.34 11.73
CA LYS A 5 -11.75 -15.51 10.29
C LYS A 5 -11.54 -14.13 9.70
N TRP A 6 -10.30 -13.82 9.34
CA TRP A 6 -10.01 -12.57 8.65
C TRP A 6 -10.78 -12.57 7.32
N HIS A 7 -11.58 -11.54 7.07
CA HIS A 7 -12.31 -11.38 5.81
C HIS A 7 -11.83 -10.18 5.00
N TYR A 8 -10.85 -9.43 5.52
CA TYR A 8 -10.30 -8.24 4.87
C TYR A 8 -8.81 -8.03 5.25
N PRO A 9 -8.04 -7.30 4.42
CA PRO A 9 -6.60 -7.12 4.60
C PRO A 9 -6.16 -6.60 5.97
N GLY A 10 -6.88 -5.62 6.54
CA GLY A 10 -6.55 -5.08 7.86
C GLY A 10 -6.73 -6.07 9.00
N GLY A 11 -7.73 -6.95 8.92
CA GLY A 11 -7.91 -8.04 9.88
C GLY A 11 -6.79 -9.08 9.76
N LYS A 12 -6.44 -9.43 8.51
CA LYS A 12 -5.31 -10.32 8.22
C LYS A 12 -3.99 -9.76 8.77
N LEU A 13 -3.71 -8.47 8.57
CA LEU A 13 -2.54 -7.80 9.12
C LEU A 13 -2.49 -7.88 10.64
N ARG A 14 -3.63 -7.64 11.32
CA ARG A 14 -3.71 -7.70 12.78
C ARG A 14 -3.48 -9.10 13.34
N GLU A 15 -4.01 -10.13 12.67
CA GLU A 15 -4.04 -11.50 13.20
C GLU A 15 -2.85 -12.35 12.76
N LEU A 16 -2.36 -12.17 11.53
CA LEU A 16 -1.33 -13.01 10.91
C LEU A 16 -0.02 -12.25 10.63
N GLY A 17 0.00 -10.93 10.81
CA GLY A 17 1.18 -10.11 10.57
C GLY A 17 1.43 -9.76 9.10
N ALA A 18 2.35 -8.81 8.88
CA ALA A 18 2.61 -8.21 7.57
C ALA A 18 3.12 -9.20 6.51
N ASP A 19 3.93 -10.19 6.93
CA ASP A 19 4.52 -11.19 6.02
C ASP A 19 3.47 -12.08 5.35
N SER A 20 2.25 -12.15 5.91
CA SER A 20 1.15 -12.91 5.32
C SER A 20 0.44 -12.16 4.19
N LEU A 21 0.66 -10.85 4.02
CA LEU A 21 -0.07 -10.00 3.09
C LEU A 21 0.62 -9.95 1.72
N SER A 22 -0.18 -9.93 0.66
CA SER A 22 0.29 -9.53 -0.66
C SER A 22 0.51 -8.01 -0.75
N GLU A 23 1.25 -7.57 -1.77
CA GLU A 23 1.39 -6.13 -2.07
C GLU A 23 0.04 -5.45 -2.28
N ALA A 24 -0.91 -6.13 -2.94
CA ALA A 24 -2.26 -5.63 -3.16
C ALA A 24 -3.02 -5.48 -1.84
N GLU A 25 -2.86 -6.42 -0.91
CA GLU A 25 -3.47 -6.33 0.42
C GLU A 25 -2.89 -5.18 1.24
N LEU A 26 -1.57 -4.98 1.21
CA LEU A 26 -0.91 -3.84 1.86
C LEU A 26 -1.42 -2.51 1.29
N LEU A 27 -1.49 -2.41 -0.03
CA LEU A 27 -1.99 -1.21 -0.70
C LEU A 27 -3.48 -0.99 -0.43
N ALA A 28 -4.29 -2.04 -0.36
CA ALA A 28 -5.71 -1.95 -0.03
C ALA A 28 -5.95 -1.37 1.37
N ILE A 29 -5.05 -1.62 2.33
CA ILE A 29 -5.10 -1.01 3.67
C ILE A 29 -4.89 0.51 3.58
N LEU A 30 -3.95 0.97 2.74
CA LEU A 30 -3.70 2.39 2.51
C LEU A 30 -4.87 3.06 1.78
N ILE A 31 -5.52 2.36 0.85
CA ILE A 31 -6.74 2.82 0.16
C ILE A 31 -7.93 2.91 1.13
N SER A 32 -7.96 2.05 2.15
CA SER A 32 -8.96 1.94 3.22
C SER A 32 -10.35 1.56 2.75
N ALA A 33 -11.05 2.45 2.06
CA ALA A 33 -12.39 2.20 1.54
C ALA A 33 -12.34 2.10 0.02
N GLY A 34 -13.08 1.15 -0.54
CA GLY A 34 -13.32 1.06 -1.98
C GLY A 34 -14.23 2.19 -2.49
N ILE A 35 -14.79 1.98 -3.67
CA ILE A 35 -15.91 2.77 -4.21
C ILE A 35 -17.12 1.86 -4.43
N LYS A 36 -18.29 2.43 -4.74
CA LYS A 36 -19.49 1.64 -5.04
C LYS A 36 -19.20 0.62 -6.14
N GLY A 37 -19.45 -0.66 -5.84
CA GLY A 37 -19.23 -1.78 -6.76
C GLY A 37 -17.77 -2.19 -6.95
N ARG A 38 -16.81 -1.57 -6.26
CA ARG A 38 -15.39 -1.93 -6.38
C ARG A 38 -14.64 -1.85 -5.04
N PRO A 39 -14.30 -2.99 -4.40
CA PRO A 39 -13.61 -3.01 -3.11
C PRO A 39 -12.17 -2.49 -3.23
N ALA A 40 -11.59 -2.03 -2.10
CA ALA A 40 -10.24 -1.48 -2.05
C ALA A 40 -9.18 -2.43 -2.61
N LEU A 41 -9.35 -3.74 -2.39
CA LEU A 41 -8.45 -4.76 -2.94
C LEU A 41 -8.42 -4.76 -4.47
N LYS A 42 -9.57 -4.62 -5.13
CA LYS A 42 -9.64 -4.53 -6.59
C LYS A 42 -8.99 -3.26 -7.13
N ILE A 43 -9.14 -2.13 -6.43
CA ILE A 43 -8.43 -0.89 -6.77
C ILE A 43 -6.93 -1.06 -6.61
N ALA A 44 -6.47 -1.73 -5.54
CA ALA A 44 -5.05 -1.99 -5.32
C ALA A 44 -4.43 -2.88 -6.41
N GLU A 45 -5.13 -3.94 -6.82
CA GLU A 45 -4.72 -4.81 -7.94
C GLU A 45 -4.57 -4.00 -9.24
N GLU A 46 -5.57 -3.19 -9.62
CA GLU A 46 -5.50 -2.33 -10.82
C GLU A 46 -4.33 -1.34 -10.77
N VAL A 47 -4.05 -0.77 -9.59
CA VAL A 47 -2.91 0.15 -9.39
C VAL A 47 -1.60 -0.58 -9.61
N LEU A 48 -1.43 -1.77 -9.04
CA LEU A 48 -0.21 -2.57 -9.21
C LEU A 48 -0.05 -3.04 -10.64
N GLU A 49 -1.12 -3.46 -11.33
CA GLU A 49 -1.08 -3.79 -12.75
C GLU A 49 -0.63 -2.60 -13.61
N ARG A 50 -1.10 -1.38 -13.29
CA ARG A 50 -0.72 -0.16 -14.01
C ARG A 50 0.75 0.22 -13.82
N PHE A 51 1.31 0.00 -12.64
CA PHE A 51 2.67 0.46 -12.30
C PHE A 51 3.73 -0.66 -12.29
N GLY A 52 3.33 -1.93 -12.33
CA GLY A 52 4.18 -3.11 -12.36
C GLY A 52 4.62 -3.62 -10.98
N SER A 53 5.09 -2.75 -10.10
CA SER A 53 5.50 -3.10 -8.73
C SER A 53 5.40 -1.91 -7.77
N LEU A 54 5.40 -2.17 -6.45
CA LEU A 54 5.48 -1.10 -5.44
C LEU A 54 6.71 -0.20 -5.63
N SER A 55 7.84 -0.77 -6.04
CA SER A 55 9.07 -0.01 -6.28
C SER A 55 8.94 0.93 -7.48
N GLN A 56 8.35 0.46 -8.58
CA GLN A 56 8.10 1.31 -9.75
C GLN A 56 7.07 2.39 -9.43
N MET A 57 6.00 2.02 -8.72
CA MET A 57 4.95 2.93 -8.25
C MET A 57 5.52 4.05 -7.35
N ALA A 58 6.42 3.73 -6.42
CA ALA A 58 7.03 4.70 -5.50
C ALA A 58 7.94 5.74 -6.20
N ASN A 59 8.32 5.49 -7.45
CA ASN A 59 9.14 6.37 -8.29
C ASN A 59 8.32 7.15 -9.33
N GLN A 60 6.98 7.08 -9.29
CA GLN A 60 6.11 7.81 -10.22
C GLN A 60 5.65 9.16 -9.64
N PRO A 61 5.48 10.18 -10.50
CA PRO A 61 4.84 11.44 -10.11
C PRO A 61 3.38 11.21 -9.66
N LEU A 62 2.91 12.00 -8.68
CA LEU A 62 1.57 11.83 -8.08
C LEU A 62 0.44 12.01 -9.10
N GLU A 63 0.68 12.82 -10.12
CA GLU A 63 -0.22 13.10 -11.23
C GLU A 63 -0.63 11.81 -11.96
N ARG A 64 0.24 10.79 -11.98
CA ARG A 64 -0.02 9.49 -12.62
C ARG A 64 -1.09 8.68 -11.88
N PHE A 65 -1.36 9.01 -10.62
CA PHE A 65 -2.38 8.34 -9.79
C PHE A 65 -3.75 9.01 -9.91
N LEU A 66 -3.81 10.28 -10.32
CA LEU A 66 -5.06 11.05 -10.41
C LEU A 66 -6.05 10.44 -11.41
N ASP A 67 -5.55 9.78 -12.45
CA ASP A 67 -6.38 9.12 -13.46
C ASP A 67 -7.01 7.80 -12.97
N ILE A 68 -6.63 7.31 -11.79
CA ILE A 68 -7.10 6.02 -11.28
C ILE A 68 -8.41 6.22 -10.54
N LYS A 69 -9.51 5.81 -11.18
CA LYS A 69 -10.84 5.88 -10.56
C LYS A 69 -10.84 5.23 -9.17
N GLY A 70 -11.38 5.92 -8.18
CA GLY A 70 -11.45 5.43 -6.80
C GLY A 70 -10.21 5.71 -5.94
N LEU A 71 -9.17 6.33 -6.48
CA LEU A 71 -8.14 7.04 -5.72
C LEU A 71 -8.48 8.53 -5.67
N SER A 72 -8.98 9.00 -4.53
CA SER A 72 -9.08 10.44 -4.25
C SER A 72 -7.71 10.98 -3.81
N ASP A 73 -7.54 12.30 -3.83
CA ASP A 73 -6.33 12.98 -3.35
C ASP A 73 -5.91 12.47 -1.97
N VAL A 74 -6.87 12.30 -1.05
CA VAL A 74 -6.60 11.77 0.30
C VAL A 74 -5.94 10.38 0.25
N LYS A 75 -6.39 9.50 -0.64
CA LYS A 75 -5.82 8.15 -0.78
C LYS A 75 -4.44 8.19 -1.44
N ILE A 76 -4.26 9.07 -2.43
CA ILE A 76 -2.97 9.27 -3.10
C ILE A 76 -1.94 9.82 -2.12
N ILE A 77 -2.30 10.84 -1.32
CA ILE A 77 -1.45 11.43 -0.28
C ILE A 77 -1.04 10.37 0.76
N ARG A 78 -1.97 9.49 1.18
CA ARG A 78 -1.65 8.39 2.11
C ARG A 78 -0.61 7.43 1.54
N ILE A 79 -0.75 7.05 0.28
CA ILE A 79 0.20 6.19 -0.43
C ILE A 79 1.57 6.88 -0.54
N ALA A 80 1.58 8.15 -0.97
CA ALA A 80 2.80 8.95 -1.11
C ALA A 80 3.55 9.08 0.22
N ALA A 81 2.82 9.35 1.31
CA ALA A 81 3.38 9.42 2.64
C ALA A 81 4.00 8.09 3.09
N ALA A 82 3.34 6.96 2.82
CA ALA A 82 3.88 5.64 3.15
C ALA A 82 5.21 5.36 2.43
N PHE A 83 5.31 5.69 1.15
CA PHE A 83 6.56 5.55 0.40
C PHE A 83 7.67 6.49 0.88
N GLU A 84 7.35 7.74 1.20
CA GLU A 84 8.32 8.68 1.76
C GLU A 84 8.85 8.22 3.11
N ILE A 85 7.99 7.68 3.98
CA ILE A 85 8.41 7.08 5.26
C ILE A 85 9.39 5.93 5.01
N ALA A 86 9.04 4.99 4.12
CA ALA A 86 9.92 3.87 3.78
C ALA A 86 11.28 4.37 3.24
N ARG A 87 11.28 5.37 2.36
CA ARG A 87 12.50 5.97 1.80
C ARG A 87 13.38 6.59 2.88
N ARG A 88 12.80 7.30 3.86
CA ARG A 88 13.53 7.90 4.99
C ARG A 88 14.17 6.83 5.88
N ILE A 89 13.43 5.77 6.22
CA ILE A 89 13.94 4.66 7.03
C ILE A 89 15.12 3.97 6.34
N ILE A 90 15.00 3.70 5.03
CA ILE A 90 16.08 3.09 4.25
C ILE A 90 17.30 4.01 4.21
N LYS A 91 17.10 5.31 3.94
CA LYS A 91 18.19 6.30 3.93
C LYS A 91 18.91 6.35 5.26
N GLU A 92 18.16 6.37 6.37
CA GLU A 92 18.71 6.35 7.72
C GLU A 92 19.52 5.07 7.98
N THR A 93 18.98 3.91 7.63
CA THR A 93 19.64 2.61 7.82
C THR A 93 20.95 2.53 7.03
N LEU A 94 20.98 3.02 5.78
CA LEU A 94 22.16 3.04 4.93
C LEU A 94 23.22 4.05 5.41
N SER A 95 22.81 5.18 6.00
CA SER A 95 23.73 6.15 6.59
C SER A 95 24.43 5.61 7.85
N HIS A 96 23.71 4.91 8.73
CA HIS A 96 24.28 4.30 9.94
C HIS A 96 25.10 3.04 9.68
N GLY A 97 24.95 2.40 8.51
CA GLY A 97 25.74 1.24 8.09
C GLY A 97 27.17 1.58 7.63
N LYS A 98 27.52 2.86 7.46
CA LYS A 98 28.87 3.30 7.03
C LYS A 98 29.86 3.58 8.18
N GLU A 99 29.42 3.45 9.43
CA GLU A 99 30.23 3.69 10.63
C GLU A 99 30.62 2.41 11.39
N LYS A 100 30.50 1.23 10.75
CA LYS A 100 30.94 -0.05 11.31
C LYS A 100 31.96 -0.74 10.43
#